data_AF-A0A1W4WWE2-F1
#
_entry.id   AF-A0A1W4WWE2-F1
#
_cell.length_a   1.000
_cell.length_b   1.000
_cell.length_c   1.000
_cell.angle_alpha   90.00
_cell.angle_beta   90.00
_cell.angle_gamma   90.00
#
_symmetry.space_group_name_H-M   'P 1'
#
loop_
_entity.id
_entity.type
_entity.pdbx_description
1 polymer ?
#
loop_
_entity_poly.entity_id
_entity_poly.type
_entity_poly.pdbx_seq_one_letter_code
_entity_poly.pdbx_strand_id
1 'polypeptide(L)'
;MLGDLFIPMEMPEPPKESFFKGLFGGGIRSLDREELFGEASGKANKSVAKHIPGSMQDMGARVTSSTSEISRAHKMVLERGEKLSQLEDRAERMRYEAENFSSTAHELMMKYKDKKWYQL
;
A
#
# COMPACT_ATOMS: atom_id res chain seq x y z
N MET A 1 -13.11 4.34 25.64
CA MET A 1 -14.39 3.86 25.11
C MET A 1 -14.07 2.82 24.04
N LEU A 2 -14.17 1.53 24.38
CA LEU A 2 -14.02 0.45 23.40
C LEU A 2 -15.26 0.46 22.51
N GLY A 3 -15.09 0.59 21.20
CA GLY A 3 -16.19 0.53 20.24
C GLY A 3 -16.53 -0.92 19.94
N ASP A 4 -17.76 -1.33 20.23
CA ASP A 4 -18.27 -2.64 19.82
C ASP A 4 -18.62 -2.62 18.33
N LEU A 5 -17.83 -3.33 17.52
CA LEU A 5 -17.95 -3.44 16.06
C LEU A 5 -18.86 -4.60 15.63
N PHE A 6 -19.91 -4.92 16.41
CA PHE A 6 -20.83 -5.99 16.05
C PHE A 6 -22.27 -5.61 16.38
N ILE A 7 -23.08 -5.48 15.33
CA ILE A 7 -24.52 -5.33 15.42
C ILE A 7 -25.11 -6.70 15.06
N PRO A 8 -25.68 -7.47 16.01
CA PRO A 8 -26.37 -8.70 15.68
C PRO A 8 -27.58 -8.36 14.79
N MET A 9 -27.53 -8.79 13.55
CA MET A 9 -28.63 -8.71 12.59
C MET A 9 -29.27 -10.09 12.49
N GLU A 10 -30.60 -10.16 12.54
CA GLU A 10 -31.30 -11.41 12.24
C GLU A 10 -31.05 -11.79 10.78
N MET A 11 -30.66 -13.04 10.55
CA MET A 11 -30.48 -13.55 9.19
C MET A 11 -31.82 -13.51 8.44
N PRO A 12 -31.83 -13.02 7.19
CA PRO A 12 -33.03 -13.08 6.36
C PRO A 12 -33.46 -14.54 6.15
N GLU A 13 -34.78 -14.76 6.16
CA GLU A 13 -35.36 -16.09 5.95
C GLU A 13 -34.97 -16.62 4.56
N PRO A 14 -34.53 -17.88 4.45
CA PRO A 14 -34.12 -18.43 3.16
C PRO A 14 -35.28 -18.41 2.16
N PRO A 15 -35.01 -18.12 0.88
CA PRO A 15 -36.04 -18.02 -0.14
C PRO A 15 -36.81 -19.34 -0.24
N LYS A 16 -38.15 -19.24 -0.28
CA LYS A 16 -39.04 -20.41 -0.37
C LYS A 16 -38.75 -21.20 -1.64
N GLU A 17 -38.43 -22.48 -1.48
CA GLU A 17 -38.19 -23.36 -2.62
C GLU A 17 -39.46 -23.51 -3.46
N SER A 18 -39.35 -23.18 -4.75
CA SER A 18 -40.47 -23.28 -5.68
C SER A 18 -40.69 -24.73 -6.09
N PHE A 19 -41.96 -25.16 -6.12
CA PHE A 19 -42.42 -26.53 -6.41
C PHE A 19 -41.90 -27.14 -7.73
N PHE A 20 -41.40 -26.33 -8.67
CA PHE A 20 -40.99 -26.77 -10.00
C PHE A 20 -39.49 -27.09 -10.16
N LYS A 21 -38.74 -27.28 -9.06
CA LYS A 21 -37.28 -27.57 -9.08
C LYS A 21 -36.89 -28.84 -9.87
N GLY A 22 -37.85 -29.69 -10.25
CA GLY A 22 -37.58 -30.97 -10.94
C GLY A 22 -37.91 -31.06 -12.44
N LEU A 23 -38.74 -30.17 -13.02
CA LEU A 23 -39.34 -30.47 -14.35
C LEU A 23 -38.84 -29.60 -15.51
N PHE A 24 -38.38 -28.37 -15.29
CA PHE A 24 -37.89 -27.51 -16.37
C PHE A 24 -36.77 -26.58 -15.88
N GLY A 25 -35.50 -26.98 -16.08
CA GLY A 25 -34.41 -26.02 -16.02
C GLY A 25 -33.10 -26.59 -15.48
N GLY A 26 -32.14 -26.83 -16.36
CA GLY A 26 -30.72 -27.03 -16.02
C GLY A 26 -30.08 -25.75 -15.49
N GLY A 27 -30.59 -25.22 -14.38
CA GLY A 27 -30.03 -24.13 -13.60
C GLY A 27 -29.36 -24.64 -12.33
N ILE A 28 -28.33 -23.90 -11.90
CA ILE A 28 -27.44 -24.13 -10.75
C ILE A 28 -28.08 -25.02 -9.68
N ARG A 29 -27.59 -26.25 -9.55
CA ARG A 29 -27.95 -27.15 -8.44
C ARG A 29 -27.67 -26.39 -7.14
N SER A 30 -28.67 -26.24 -6.27
CA SER A 30 -28.40 -25.92 -4.88
C SER A 30 -27.48 -27.02 -4.38
N LEU A 31 -26.23 -26.66 -4.10
CA LEU A 31 -25.23 -27.57 -3.55
C LEU A 31 -25.81 -28.18 -2.28
N ASP A 32 -26.27 -29.43 -2.36
CA ASP A 32 -26.85 -30.13 -1.23
C ASP A 32 -25.72 -30.46 -0.25
N ARG A 33 -25.87 -29.97 0.98
CA ARG A 33 -24.88 -30.16 2.02
C ARG A 33 -24.74 -31.65 2.38
N GLU A 34 -25.80 -32.43 2.23
CA GLU A 34 -25.77 -33.87 2.46
C GLU A 34 -25.05 -34.61 1.32
N GLU A 35 -25.19 -34.15 0.08
CA GLU A 35 -24.44 -34.69 -1.05
C GLU A 35 -22.94 -34.34 -0.99
N LEU A 36 -22.59 -33.18 -0.41
CA LEU A 36 -21.22 -32.68 -0.34
C LEU A 36 -20.46 -32.98 0.95
N PHE A 37 -21.18 -33.21 2.06
CA PHE A 37 -20.59 -33.41 3.38
C PHE A 37 -21.32 -34.47 4.21
N GLY A 38 -22.43 -35.03 3.70
CA GLY A 38 -23.18 -36.09 4.35
C GLY A 38 -22.59 -37.47 4.09
N GLU A 39 -23.26 -38.49 4.61
CA GLU A 39 -22.73 -39.86 4.63
C GLU A 39 -22.56 -40.43 3.20
N ALA A 40 -23.34 -39.91 2.25
CA ALA A 40 -23.31 -40.27 0.83
C ALA A 40 -22.21 -39.55 0.02
N SER A 41 -21.53 -38.54 0.59
CA SER A 41 -20.54 -37.69 -0.10
C SER A 41 -19.25 -38.41 -0.51
N GLY A 42 -19.15 -39.73 -0.28
CA GLY A 42 -17.98 -40.52 -0.58
C GLY A 42 -16.86 -40.32 0.47
N LYS A 43 -15.90 -41.24 0.47
CA LYS A 43 -14.79 -41.20 1.44
C LYS A 43 -13.85 -40.04 1.09
N ALA A 44 -13.53 -39.20 2.07
CA ALA A 44 -12.52 -38.16 1.93
C ALA A 44 -11.23 -38.73 1.31
N ASN A 45 -10.61 -37.97 0.41
CA ASN A 45 -9.38 -38.38 -0.25
C ASN A 45 -8.32 -38.75 0.81
N LYS A 46 -7.85 -40.00 0.79
CA LYS A 46 -6.86 -40.53 1.74
C LYS A 46 -5.46 -39.93 1.56
N SER A 47 -5.26 -39.07 0.57
CA SER A 47 -4.12 -38.16 0.57
C SER A 47 -4.31 -37.11 1.67
N VAL A 48 -4.13 -37.52 2.92
CA VAL A 48 -3.79 -36.62 4.01
C VAL A 48 -2.74 -35.68 3.45
N ALA A 49 -3.02 -34.38 3.43
CA ALA A 49 -2.01 -33.39 3.10
C ALA A 49 -0.83 -33.68 4.01
N LYS A 50 0.29 -34.17 3.44
CA LYS A 50 1.51 -34.39 4.19
C LYS A 50 1.85 -33.04 4.80
N HIS A 51 1.72 -32.91 6.12
CA HIS A 51 2.26 -31.78 6.84
C HIS A 51 3.75 -31.79 6.50
N ILE A 52 4.18 -30.87 5.64
CA ILE A 52 5.59 -30.68 5.34
C ILE A 52 6.14 -29.99 6.59
N PRO A 53 6.96 -30.66 7.43
CA PRO A 53 7.61 -29.96 8.51
C PRO A 53 8.58 -28.96 7.88
N GLY A 54 8.15 -27.70 7.77
CA GLY A 54 9.03 -26.59 7.48
C GLY A 54 9.77 -26.21 8.77
N SER A 55 11.05 -25.86 8.66
CA SER A 55 11.82 -25.27 9.76
C SER A 55 11.21 -23.91 10.11
N MET A 56 10.23 -23.90 11.01
CA MET A 56 9.59 -22.68 11.50
C MET A 56 10.60 -21.76 12.20
N GLN A 57 11.69 -22.34 12.72
CA GLN A 57 12.84 -21.63 13.28
C GLN A 57 13.64 -20.88 12.22
N ASP A 58 13.91 -21.48 11.06
CA ASP A 58 14.59 -20.78 9.95
C ASP A 58 13.74 -19.64 9.40
N MET A 59 12.41 -19.83 9.37
CA MET A 59 11.47 -18.78 8.99
C MET A 59 11.48 -17.63 10.01
N GLY A 60 11.48 -17.94 11.31
CA GLY A 60 11.62 -16.95 12.38
C GLY A 60 12.90 -16.13 12.25
N ALA A 61 14.06 -16.79 12.07
CA ALA A 61 15.34 -16.11 11.90
C ALA A 61 15.36 -15.17 10.68
N ARG A 62 14.80 -15.62 9.54
CA ARG A 62 14.68 -14.80 8.32
C ARG A 62 13.77 -13.59 8.53
N VAL A 63 12.63 -13.77 9.20
CA VAL A 63 11.69 -12.68 9.49
C VAL A 63 12.31 -11.66 10.44
N THR A 64 13.01 -12.09 11.50
CA THR A 64 13.70 -11.19 12.42
C THR A 64 14.80 -10.39 11.72
N SER A 65 15.63 -11.04 10.88
CA SER A 65 16.66 -10.35 10.09
C SER A 65 16.03 -9.29 9.18
N SER A 66 15.02 -9.67 8.40
CA SER A 66 14.35 -8.77 7.45
C SER A 66 13.69 -7.58 8.18
N THR A 67 13.06 -7.82 9.33
CA THR A 67 12.42 -6.76 10.13
C THR A 67 13.44 -5.77 10.70
N SER A 68 14.63 -6.26 11.09
CA SER A 68 15.71 -5.41 11.58
C SER A 68 16.26 -4.49 10.48
N GLU A 69 16.38 -5.00 9.25
CA GLU A 69 16.80 -4.23 8.08
C GLU A 69 15.77 -3.16 7.71
N ILE A 70 14.47 -3.52 7.71
CA ILE A 70 13.37 -2.56 7.47
C ILE A 70 13.38 -1.46 8.52
N SER A 71 13.57 -1.81 9.79
CA SER A 71 13.64 -0.84 10.89
C SER A 71 14.82 0.12 10.72
N ARG A 72 15.98 -0.37 10.25
CA ARG A 72 17.14 0.46 9.91
C ARG A 72 16.85 1.36 8.70
N ALA A 73 16.25 0.81 7.65
CA ALA A 73 15.86 1.57 6.46
C ALA A 73 14.88 2.69 6.80
N HIS A 74 13.91 2.43 7.67
CA HIS A 74 12.95 3.44 8.13
C HIS A 74 13.65 4.62 8.81
N LYS A 75 14.61 4.37 9.71
CA LYS A 75 15.41 5.45 10.34
C LYS A 75 16.16 6.29 9.30
N MET A 76 16.80 5.65 8.32
CA MET A 76 17.50 6.36 7.24
C MET A 76 16.55 7.21 6.39
N VAL A 77 15.31 6.75 6.16
CA VAL A 77 14.29 7.50 5.44
C VAL A 77 13.85 8.74 6.22
N LEU A 78 13.70 8.64 7.54
CA LEU A 78 13.37 9.78 8.40
C LEU A 78 14.48 10.85 8.36
N GLU A 79 15.74 10.45 8.56
CA GLU A 79 16.88 11.35 8.45
C GLU A 79 16.98 12.01 7.06
N ARG A 80 16.70 11.24 6.01
CA ARG A 80 16.63 11.78 4.65
C ARG A 80 15.51 12.82 4.52
N GLY A 81 14.35 12.57 5.11
CA GLY A 81 13.22 13.51 5.12
C GLY A 81 13.60 14.85 5.76
N GLU A 82 14.23 14.81 6.93
CA GLU A 82 14.71 16.01 7.61
C GLU A 82 15.74 16.77 6.77
N LYS A 83 16.71 16.06 6.19
CA LYS A 83 17.73 16.67 5.31
C LYS A 83 17.13 17.29 4.05
N LEU A 84 16.10 16.67 3.47
CA LEU A 84 15.41 17.22 2.31
C LEU A 84 14.63 18.48 2.64
N SER A 85 13.96 18.53 3.80
CA SER A 85 13.28 19.74 4.26
C SER A 85 14.28 20.89 4.44
N GLN A 86 15.44 20.64 5.08
CA GLN A 86 16.49 21.67 5.20
C GLN A 86 17.08 22.09 3.84
N LEU A 87 17.16 21.15 2.89
CA LEU A 87 17.64 21.43 1.54
C LEU A 87 16.66 22.34 0.80
N GLU A 88 15.35 22.11 0.94
CA GLU A 88 14.30 22.93 0.35
C GLU A 88 14.39 24.39 0.83
N ASP A 89 14.48 24.62 2.15
CA ASP A 89 14.63 25.97 2.72
C ASP A 89 15.90 26.69 2.23
N ARG A 90 16.98 25.95 2.00
CA ARG A 90 18.23 26.51 1.47
C ARG A 90 18.13 26.79 -0.03
N ALA A 91 17.50 25.90 -0.78
CA ALA A 91 17.29 26.04 -2.21
C ALA A 91 16.37 27.22 -2.52
N GLU A 92 15.33 27.44 -1.70
CA GLU A 92 14.45 28.60 -1.84
C GLU A 92 15.19 29.91 -1.58
N ARG A 93 15.98 29.98 -0.50
CA ARG A 93 16.85 31.15 -0.23
C ARG A 93 17.85 31.40 -1.35
N MET A 94 18.51 30.34 -1.83
CA MET A 94 19.44 30.44 -2.95
C MET A 94 18.75 30.94 -4.23
N ARG A 95 17.53 30.49 -4.52
CA ARG A 95 16.74 30.96 -5.65
C ARG A 95 16.45 32.46 -5.54
N TYR A 96 16.02 32.91 -4.37
CA TYR A 96 15.74 34.33 -4.12
C TYR A 96 17.01 35.19 -4.29
N GLU A 97 18.14 34.77 -3.73
CA GLU A 97 19.41 35.47 -3.88
C GLU A 97 19.88 35.51 -5.34
N ALA A 98 19.72 34.41 -6.08
CA ALA A 98 20.06 34.34 -7.50
C ALA A 98 19.19 35.27 -8.35
N GLU A 99 17.89 35.36 -8.07
CA GLU A 99 16.97 36.28 -8.75
C GLU A 99 17.37 37.74 -8.48
N ASN A 100 17.64 38.09 -7.23
CA ASN A 100 18.07 39.44 -6.86
C ASN A 100 19.42 39.81 -7.50
N PHE A 101 20.37 38.86 -7.52
CA PHE A 101 21.66 39.03 -8.18
C PHE A 101 21.49 39.23 -9.69
N SER A 102 20.67 38.41 -10.34
CA SER A 102 20.36 38.53 -11.77
C SER A 102 19.77 39.89 -12.11
N SER A 103 18.82 40.38 -11.31
CA SER A 103 18.22 41.72 -11.48
C SER A 103 19.28 42.81 -11.37
N THR A 104 20.09 42.77 -10.31
CA THR A 104 21.15 43.77 -10.06
C THR A 104 22.20 43.77 -11.18
N ALA A 105 22.61 42.59 -11.64
CA ALA A 105 23.56 42.45 -12.74
C ALA A 105 22.98 42.98 -14.05
N HIS A 106 21.69 42.76 -14.31
CA HIS A 106 21.00 43.28 -15.47
C HIS A 106 20.92 44.81 -15.45
N GLU A 107 20.56 45.41 -14.31
CA GLU A 107 20.54 46.87 -14.14
C GLU A 107 21.94 47.47 -14.35
N LEU A 108 22.97 46.84 -13.79
CA LEU A 108 24.35 47.26 -13.98
C LEU A 108 24.73 47.21 -15.47
N MET A 109 24.41 46.10 -16.14
CA MET A 109 24.65 45.96 -17.58
C MET A 109 23.97 47.07 -18.38
N MET A 110 22.70 47.38 -18.10
CA MET A 110 21.98 48.45 -18.80
C MET A 110 22.60 49.84 -18.58
N LYS A 111 23.10 50.13 -17.37
CA LYS A 111 23.80 51.41 -17.10
C LYS A 111 25.06 51.58 -17.92
N TYR A 112 25.78 50.49 -18.20
CA TYR A 112 27.06 50.53 -18.90
C TYR A 112 26.96 50.14 -20.39
N LYS A 113 25.81 49.61 -20.84
CA LYS A 113 25.59 49.11 -22.19
C LYS A 113 26.01 50.11 -23.27
N ASP A 114 25.64 51.38 -23.10
CA ASP A 114 25.92 52.43 -24.08
C ASP A 114 27.02 53.40 -23.64
N LYS A 115 27.63 53.16 -22.46
CA LYS A 115 28.67 54.04 -21.89
C LYS A 115 29.91 53.98 -22.78
N LYS A 116 30.29 55.13 -23.36
CA LYS A 116 31.53 55.23 -24.14
C LYS A 116 32.72 55.41 -23.21
N TRP A 117 33.88 54.91 -23.63
CA TRP A 117 35.12 54.94 -22.83
C TRP A 117 35.55 56.35 -22.38
N TYR A 118 35.12 57.39 -23.08
CA TYR A 118 35.45 58.79 -22.80
C TYR A 118 34.43 59.50 -21.88
N GLN A 119 33.35 58.84 -21.47
CA GLN A 119 32.29 59.42 -20.63
C GLN A 119 32.44 58.94 -19.18
N LEU A 120 33.58 59.23 -18.55
CA LEU A 120 33.89 58.77 -17.19
C LEU A 120 32.85 59.22 -16.16
#